data_AF-A0A914Q409-F1
#
_entry.id   AF-A0A914Q409-F1
#
_cell.length_a   1.000
_cell.length_b   1.000
_cell.length_c   1.000
_cell.angle_alpha   90.00
_cell.angle_beta   90.00
_cell.angle_gamma   90.00
#
_symmetry.space_group_name_H-M   'P 1'
#
loop_
_entity.id
_entity.type
_entity.pdbx_description
1 polymer ?
#
loop_
_entity_poly.entity_id
_entity_poly.type
_entity_poly.pdbx_seq_one_letter_code
_entity_poly.pdbx_strand_id
1 'polypeptide(L)'
;MKLLLLAAAAVCFIASSEATIGWDGIQGVSVSGFQCLWNAGHRFFIARVWESVGNYDETGIANIKNARAAGWVDVDGYIFPCLKSRCAPAKNQVEATINKLRAEGAKIGMLWLDLERLEWPADHAHNQQFILDMTHQAESMGVVVGVYTNYNNWASIVGAGWTGVSNKALWWATYNGLNAD
;
A
#
# COMPACT_ATOMS: atom_id res chain seq x y z
N MET A 1 -42.41 15.98 -50.08
CA MET A 1 -41.14 15.46 -49.52
C MET A 1 -40.93 16.14 -48.17
N LYS A 2 -41.28 15.47 -47.06
CA LYS A 2 -41.08 15.98 -45.69
C LYS A 2 -39.74 15.45 -45.20
N LEU A 3 -38.75 16.32 -45.06
CA LEU A 3 -37.45 15.98 -44.47
C LEU A 3 -37.59 16.06 -42.94
N LEU A 4 -37.52 14.91 -42.27
CA LEU A 4 -37.42 14.81 -40.82
C LEU A 4 -35.97 15.05 -40.42
N LEU A 5 -35.70 16.15 -39.71
CA LEU A 5 -34.44 16.38 -39.01
C LEU A 5 -34.45 15.58 -37.70
N LEU A 6 -33.65 14.51 -37.63
CA LEU A 6 -33.29 13.85 -36.37
C LEU A 6 -32.11 14.59 -35.75
N ALA A 7 -32.36 15.32 -34.65
CA ALA A 7 -31.31 15.84 -33.80
C ALA A 7 -30.82 14.73 -32.87
N ALA A 8 -29.59 14.25 -33.07
CA ALA A 8 -28.93 13.34 -32.14
C ALA A 8 -28.34 14.17 -30.98
N ALA A 9 -28.93 14.07 -29.79
CA ALA A 9 -28.35 14.64 -28.57
C ALA A 9 -27.19 13.75 -28.10
N ALA A 10 -25.96 14.24 -28.20
CA ALA A 10 -24.79 13.60 -27.62
C ALA A 10 -24.80 13.81 -26.09
N VAL A 11 -25.11 12.75 -25.34
CA VAL A 11 -24.95 12.73 -23.88
C VAL A 11 -23.48 12.52 -23.57
N CYS A 12 -22.76 13.60 -23.20
CA CYS A 12 -21.44 13.49 -22.60
C CYS A 12 -21.59 12.88 -21.21
N PHE A 13 -21.24 11.59 -21.06
CA PHE A 13 -20.99 11.00 -19.75
C PHE A 13 -19.71 11.64 -19.19
N ILE A 14 -19.87 12.59 -18.27
CA ILE A 14 -18.76 13.01 -17.43
C ILE A 14 -18.42 11.82 -16.56
N ALA A 15 -17.27 11.19 -16.78
CA ALA A 15 -16.74 10.19 -15.88
C ALA A 15 -16.42 10.88 -14.54
N SER A 16 -17.34 10.80 -13.58
CA SER A 16 -17.07 11.15 -12.20
C SER A 16 -16.05 10.16 -11.64
N SER A 17 -14.81 10.61 -11.44
CA SER A 17 -13.86 9.88 -10.61
C SER A 17 -14.29 10.05 -9.16
N GLU A 18 -14.94 9.06 -8.58
CA GLU A 18 -15.21 9.04 -7.15
C GLU A 18 -13.89 8.74 -6.42
N ALA A 19 -13.33 9.77 -5.78
CA ALA A 19 -12.23 9.58 -4.86
C ALA A 19 -12.75 8.89 -3.60
N THR A 20 -12.00 7.92 -3.11
CA THR A 20 -12.31 7.20 -1.89
C THR A 20 -11.37 7.67 -0.79
N ILE A 21 -11.92 7.93 0.40
CA ILE A 21 -11.13 8.29 1.57
C ILE A 21 -10.78 7.02 2.34
N GLY A 22 -9.51 6.92 2.72
CA GLY A 22 -9.00 5.87 3.57
C GLY A 22 -7.80 6.38 4.34
N TRP A 23 -7.17 5.50 5.09
CA TRP A 23 -6.08 5.89 5.98
C TRP A 23 -5.12 4.72 6.20
N ASP A 24 -3.89 5.04 6.57
CA ASP A 24 -2.91 4.10 7.07
C ASP A 24 -2.56 4.44 8.52
N GLY A 25 -2.10 3.46 9.30
CA GLY A 25 -1.70 3.74 10.67
C GLY A 25 -1.12 2.58 11.44
N ILE A 26 -0.52 2.94 12.59
CA ILE A 26 0.23 2.02 13.46
C ILE A 26 -0.36 1.90 14.86
N GLN A 27 -1.27 2.82 15.24
CA GLN A 27 -1.93 2.81 16.54
C GLN A 27 -3.02 1.73 16.57
N GLY A 28 -3.21 1.09 17.71
CA GLY A 28 -4.24 0.07 17.88
C GLY A 28 -5.64 0.67 17.74
N VAL A 29 -6.48 0.03 16.91
CA VAL A 29 -7.87 0.42 16.68
C VAL A 29 -8.78 -0.78 16.95
N SER A 30 -9.79 -0.56 17.79
CA SER A 30 -10.79 -1.58 18.10
C SER A 30 -11.75 -1.82 16.93
N VAL A 31 -12.49 -2.92 16.96
CA VAL A 31 -13.58 -3.20 16.01
C VAL A 31 -14.59 -2.04 15.97
N SER A 32 -14.97 -1.50 17.14
CA SER A 32 -15.87 -0.35 17.23
C SER A 32 -15.26 0.94 16.67
N GLY A 33 -13.95 1.11 16.77
CA GLY A 33 -13.22 2.21 16.13
C GLY A 33 -13.30 2.12 14.60
N PHE A 34 -13.09 0.93 14.03
CA PHE A 34 -13.27 0.70 12.59
C PHE A 34 -14.72 0.91 12.14
N GLN A 35 -15.71 0.53 12.95
CA GLN A 35 -17.12 0.83 12.65
C GLN A 35 -17.40 2.35 12.65
N CYS A 36 -16.80 3.09 13.60
CA CYS A 36 -16.89 4.54 13.64
C CYS A 36 -16.31 5.18 12.37
N LEU A 37 -15.11 4.76 11.97
CA LEU A 37 -14.44 5.27 10.76
C LEU A 37 -15.22 4.96 9.48
N TRP A 38 -15.84 3.78 9.41
CA TRP A 38 -16.73 3.43 8.30
C TRP A 38 -17.92 4.38 8.19
N ASN A 39 -18.59 4.66 9.32
CA ASN A 39 -19.70 5.61 9.39
C ASN A 39 -19.25 7.04 9.07
N ALA A 40 -17.98 7.38 9.33
CA ALA A 40 -17.37 8.65 8.96
C ALA A 40 -16.90 8.72 7.50
N GLY A 41 -17.21 7.72 6.66
CA GLY A 41 -16.94 7.77 5.21
C GLY A 41 -15.61 7.15 4.76
N HIS A 42 -14.81 6.59 5.68
CA HIS A 42 -13.57 5.89 5.31
C HIS A 42 -13.92 4.51 4.73
N ARG A 43 -13.19 4.07 3.71
CA ARG A 43 -13.51 2.82 2.99
C ARG A 43 -12.34 1.86 2.83
N PHE A 44 -11.10 2.34 2.91
CA PHE A 44 -9.92 1.48 2.92
C PHE A 44 -8.98 1.79 4.08
N PHE A 45 -8.26 0.76 4.54
CA PHE A 45 -7.27 0.86 5.60
C PHE A 45 -5.99 0.09 5.24
N ILE A 46 -4.83 0.68 5.52
CA ILE A 46 -3.52 0.06 5.27
C ILE A 46 -2.72 -0.01 6.59
N ALA A 47 -2.47 -1.23 7.08
CA ALA A 47 -1.74 -1.42 8.35
C ALA A 47 -0.24 -1.65 8.12
N ARG A 48 0.62 -1.15 9.01
CA ARG A 48 2.01 -1.64 9.04
C ARG A 48 2.03 -3.08 9.51
N VAL A 49 2.73 -3.97 8.82
CA VAL A 49 2.81 -5.39 9.20
C VAL A 49 4.25 -5.86 9.45
N TRP A 50 5.22 -5.07 9.03
CA TRP A 50 6.64 -5.27 9.29
C TRP A 50 7.34 -3.94 9.52
N GLU A 51 8.17 -3.89 10.55
CA GLU A 51 8.86 -2.70 10.99
C GLU A 51 10.27 -2.61 10.40
N SER A 52 10.74 -1.38 10.18
CA SER A 52 12.11 -1.10 9.70
C SER A 52 13.21 -1.47 10.71
N VAL A 53 12.84 -2.03 11.86
CA VAL A 53 13.76 -2.66 12.84
C VAL A 53 13.91 -4.18 12.64
N GLY A 54 13.17 -4.77 11.69
CA GLY A 54 13.25 -6.18 11.33
C GLY A 54 12.35 -7.09 12.18
N ASN A 55 11.15 -6.62 12.52
CA ASN A 55 10.19 -7.36 13.34
C ASN A 55 8.76 -7.20 12.81
N TYR A 56 7.86 -8.09 13.22
CA TYR A 56 6.44 -7.98 12.95
C TYR A 56 5.84 -6.78 13.71
N ASP A 57 4.93 -6.05 13.06
CA ASP A 57 4.06 -5.11 13.76
C ASP A 57 2.79 -5.84 14.21
N GLU A 58 2.81 -6.38 15.42
CA GLU A 58 1.68 -7.14 15.99
C GLU A 58 0.43 -6.24 16.17
N THR A 59 0.60 -4.93 16.30
CA THR A 59 -0.53 -3.99 16.40
C THR A 59 -1.23 -3.85 15.06
N GLY A 60 -0.48 -3.68 13.97
CA GLY A 60 -1.07 -3.60 12.64
C GLY A 60 -1.68 -4.93 12.18
N ILE A 61 -1.08 -6.07 12.52
CA ILE A 61 -1.69 -7.39 12.29
C ILE A 61 -3.02 -7.52 13.04
N ALA A 62 -3.09 -7.07 14.29
CA ALA A 62 -4.34 -7.04 15.05
C ALA A 62 -5.37 -6.08 14.43
N ASN A 63 -4.93 -4.91 13.93
CA ASN A 63 -5.79 -3.95 13.26
C ASN A 63 -6.42 -4.52 11.99
N ILE A 64 -5.67 -5.28 11.19
CA ILE A 64 -6.23 -5.97 10.01
C ILE A 64 -7.38 -6.90 10.44
N LYS A 65 -7.18 -7.70 11.49
CA LYS A 65 -8.21 -8.60 12.02
C LYS A 65 -9.43 -7.83 12.52
N ASN A 66 -9.22 -6.71 13.22
CA ASN A 66 -10.29 -5.85 13.72
C ASN A 66 -11.08 -5.17 12.60
N ALA A 67 -10.40 -4.66 11.56
CA ALA A 67 -11.04 -4.06 10.39
C ALA A 67 -11.91 -5.09 9.64
N ARG A 68 -11.39 -6.30 9.42
CA ARG A 68 -12.14 -7.41 8.83
C ARG A 68 -13.35 -7.79 9.68
N ALA A 69 -13.21 -7.88 10.99
CA ALA A 69 -14.31 -8.16 11.90
C ALA A 69 -15.37 -7.03 11.92
N ALA A 70 -14.96 -5.79 11.66
CA ALA A 70 -15.85 -4.64 11.49
C ALA A 70 -16.55 -4.59 10.11
N GLY A 71 -16.24 -5.52 9.20
CA GLY A 71 -16.86 -5.61 7.87
C GLY A 71 -16.12 -4.88 6.76
N TRP A 72 -14.89 -4.40 6.99
CA TRP A 72 -14.10 -3.71 5.97
C TRP A 72 -13.62 -4.68 4.88
N VAL A 73 -13.81 -4.30 3.61
CA VAL A 73 -13.43 -5.11 2.44
C VAL A 73 -12.05 -4.70 1.91
N ASP A 74 -11.75 -3.41 1.89
CA ASP A 74 -10.46 -2.90 1.41
C ASP A 74 -9.52 -2.71 2.60
N VAL A 75 -8.77 -3.77 2.91
CA VAL A 75 -7.80 -3.80 4.00
C VAL A 75 -6.50 -4.38 3.48
N ASP A 76 -5.44 -3.59 3.58
CA ASP A 76 -4.10 -3.89 3.07
C ASP A 76 -3.06 -3.88 4.19
N GLY A 77 -1.85 -4.35 3.88
CA GLY A 77 -0.71 -4.27 4.77
C GLY A 77 0.48 -3.62 4.09
N TYR A 78 1.41 -3.04 4.85
CA TYR A 78 2.67 -2.54 4.31
C TYR A 78 3.89 -3.03 5.12
N ILE A 79 4.98 -3.29 4.39
CA ILE A 79 6.30 -3.55 4.97
C ILE A 79 7.10 -2.26 4.89
N PHE A 80 7.59 -1.77 6.02
CA PHE A 80 8.67 -0.79 6.05
C PHE A 80 10.01 -1.56 6.12
N PRO A 81 10.78 -1.69 5.02
CA PRO A 81 11.90 -2.61 4.98
C PRO A 81 12.97 -2.27 6.01
N CYS A 82 13.53 -3.30 6.65
CA CYS A 82 14.73 -3.12 7.47
C CYS A 82 15.99 -3.36 6.64
N LEU A 83 16.90 -2.40 6.62
CA LEU A 83 18.12 -2.45 5.80
C LEU A 83 19.41 -2.55 6.63
N LYS A 84 19.30 -2.63 7.95
CA LYS A 84 20.46 -2.82 8.83
C LYS A 84 21.09 -4.18 8.56
N SER A 85 22.40 -4.29 8.72
CA SER A 85 23.15 -5.54 8.48
C SER A 85 22.66 -6.76 9.26
N ARG A 86 21.98 -6.55 10.40
CA ARG A 86 21.36 -7.62 11.21
C ARG A 86 19.99 -8.09 10.70
N CYS A 87 19.39 -7.36 9.76
CA CYS A 87 18.05 -7.66 9.28
C CYS A 87 18.06 -8.75 8.24
N ALA A 88 16.93 -9.46 8.15
CA ALA A 88 16.77 -10.54 7.20
C ALA A 88 16.90 -10.01 5.75
N PRO A 89 17.35 -10.84 4.80
CA PRO A 89 17.37 -10.47 3.38
C PRO A 89 15.97 -10.07 2.86
N ALA A 90 15.92 -9.32 1.75
CA ALA A 90 14.71 -8.82 1.12
C ALA A 90 13.57 -9.86 1.05
N LYS A 91 13.86 -11.04 0.47
CA LYS A 91 12.88 -12.13 0.31
C LYS A 91 12.37 -12.63 1.65
N ASN A 92 13.26 -12.82 2.63
CA ASN A 92 12.91 -13.35 3.93
C ASN A 92 12.01 -12.40 4.74
N GLN A 93 12.17 -11.07 4.60
CA GLN A 93 11.26 -10.10 5.23
C GLN A 93 9.83 -10.25 4.70
N VAL A 94 9.68 -10.39 3.37
CA VAL A 94 8.39 -10.58 2.71
C VAL A 94 7.79 -11.93 3.07
N GLU A 95 8.57 -13.00 2.96
CA GLU A 95 8.13 -14.36 3.28
C GLU A 95 7.66 -14.50 4.73
N ALA A 96 8.46 -14.00 5.68
CA ALA A 96 8.12 -14.01 7.09
C ALA A 96 6.80 -13.25 7.35
N THR A 97 6.66 -12.06 6.78
CA THR A 97 5.46 -11.24 6.93
C THR A 97 4.21 -11.94 6.38
N ILE A 98 4.27 -12.45 5.15
CA ILE A 98 3.12 -13.13 4.52
C ILE A 98 2.75 -14.40 5.30
N ASN A 99 3.74 -15.19 5.74
CA ASN A 99 3.49 -16.39 6.52
C ASN A 99 2.85 -16.07 7.88
N LYS A 100 3.32 -15.03 8.58
CA LYS A 100 2.74 -14.58 9.84
C LYS A 100 1.29 -14.08 9.65
N LEU A 101 1.02 -13.26 8.63
CA LEU A 101 -0.34 -12.80 8.31
C LEU A 101 -1.29 -13.98 8.06
N ARG A 102 -0.86 -14.98 7.29
CA ARG A 102 -1.64 -16.21 7.04
C ARG A 102 -1.89 -17.01 8.31
N ALA A 103 -0.86 -17.21 9.12
CA ALA A 103 -0.96 -17.95 10.38
C ALA A 103 -1.91 -17.27 11.38
N GLU A 104 -1.93 -15.95 11.42
CA GLU A 104 -2.79 -15.14 12.29
C GLU A 104 -4.22 -14.93 11.77
N GLY A 105 -4.49 -15.35 10.52
CA GLY A 105 -5.75 -15.08 9.84
C GLY A 105 -5.97 -13.60 9.48
N ALA A 106 -4.90 -12.80 9.45
CA ALA A 106 -4.93 -11.39 9.06
C ALA A 106 -4.91 -11.26 7.53
N LYS A 107 -6.09 -11.15 6.92
CA LYS A 107 -6.25 -11.14 5.45
C LYS A 107 -6.10 -9.74 4.87
N ILE A 108 -5.15 -9.60 3.94
CA ILE A 108 -4.88 -8.37 3.18
C ILE A 108 -5.28 -8.52 1.71
N GLY A 109 -5.62 -7.41 1.03
CA GLY A 109 -5.81 -7.35 -0.42
C GLY A 109 -4.50 -7.13 -1.18
N MET A 110 -3.69 -6.19 -0.68
CA MET A 110 -2.38 -5.83 -1.21
C MET A 110 -1.34 -5.75 -0.09
N LEU A 111 -0.09 -6.08 -0.44
CA LEU A 111 1.10 -5.78 0.36
C LEU A 111 1.86 -4.60 -0.27
N TRP A 112 1.95 -3.49 0.43
CA TRP A 112 2.68 -2.31 -0.01
C TRP A 112 4.13 -2.35 0.47
N LEU A 113 5.07 -2.02 -0.41
CA LEU A 113 6.46 -1.74 -0.03
C LEU A 113 6.58 -0.26 0.30
N ASP A 114 6.80 0.05 1.58
CA ASP A 114 6.96 1.41 2.09
C ASP A 114 8.42 1.88 1.90
N LEU A 115 8.67 2.57 0.78
CA LEU A 115 10.00 2.95 0.33
C LEU A 115 10.28 4.41 0.68
N GLU A 116 10.71 4.62 1.92
CA GLU A 116 11.16 5.91 2.46
C GLU A 116 12.65 5.93 2.78
N ARG A 117 13.24 7.13 2.84
CA ARG A 117 14.67 7.34 3.11
C ARG A 117 15.03 6.99 4.57
N LEU A 118 15.16 5.69 4.84
CA LEU A 118 15.66 5.15 6.11
C LEU A 118 16.65 4.02 5.84
N GLU A 119 17.92 4.22 6.21
CA GLU A 119 19.00 3.22 6.16
C GLU A 119 19.33 2.64 4.76
N TRP A 120 18.76 3.20 3.68
CA TRP A 120 19.13 2.82 2.30
C TRP A 120 20.58 3.22 2.01
N PRO A 121 21.43 2.30 1.52
CA PRO A 121 22.77 2.66 1.08
C PRO A 121 22.72 3.53 -0.18
N ALA A 122 23.82 4.24 -0.46
CA ALA A 122 23.94 5.07 -1.67
C ALA A 122 24.00 4.25 -2.97
N ASP A 123 24.12 2.92 -2.88
CA ASP A 123 24.18 2.02 -4.02
C ASP A 123 22.78 1.78 -4.61
N HIS A 124 22.43 2.54 -5.64
CA HIS A 124 21.16 2.38 -6.33
C HIS A 124 20.98 0.97 -6.93
N ALA A 125 22.03 0.34 -7.45
CA ALA A 125 21.88 -0.99 -8.07
C ALA A 125 21.53 -2.04 -7.01
N HIS A 126 22.16 -1.97 -5.84
CA HIS A 126 21.78 -2.79 -4.69
C HIS A 126 20.32 -2.56 -4.28
N ASN A 127 19.89 -1.30 -4.16
CA ASN A 127 18.53 -0.94 -3.73
C ASN A 127 17.47 -1.42 -4.73
N GLN A 128 17.72 -1.25 -6.02
CA GLN A 128 16.86 -1.74 -7.10
C GLN A 128 16.69 -3.26 -7.01
N GLN A 129 17.78 -4.00 -6.82
CA GLN A 129 17.73 -5.45 -6.67
C GLN A 129 16.98 -5.88 -5.41
N PHE A 130 17.19 -5.17 -4.29
CA PHE A 130 16.47 -5.42 -3.04
C PHE A 130 14.96 -5.30 -3.23
N ILE A 131 14.50 -4.23 -3.90
CA ILE A 131 13.06 -4.01 -4.18
C ILE A 131 12.51 -5.07 -5.15
N LEU A 132 13.26 -5.43 -6.20
CA LEU A 132 12.86 -6.51 -7.12
C LEU A 132 12.72 -7.84 -6.37
N ASP A 133 13.64 -8.16 -5.47
CA ASP A 133 13.59 -9.39 -4.68
C ASP A 133 12.39 -9.42 -3.74
N MET A 134 12.06 -8.31 -3.07
CA MET A 134 10.83 -8.21 -2.26
C MET A 134 9.58 -8.40 -3.12
N THR A 135 9.53 -7.71 -4.26
CA THR A 135 8.40 -7.73 -5.20
C THR A 135 8.16 -9.14 -5.72
N HIS A 136 9.19 -9.77 -6.28
CA HIS A 136 9.09 -11.13 -6.82
C HIS A 136 8.76 -12.16 -5.75
N GLN A 137 9.24 -11.99 -4.51
CA GLN A 137 8.89 -12.89 -3.42
C GLN A 137 7.39 -12.81 -3.11
N ALA A 138 6.81 -11.61 -2.98
CA ALA A 138 5.38 -11.45 -2.72
C ALA A 138 4.55 -12.10 -3.83
N GLU A 139 4.91 -11.85 -5.09
CA GLU A 139 4.22 -12.41 -6.27
C GLU A 139 4.33 -13.93 -6.33
N SER A 140 5.52 -14.48 -6.04
CA SER A 140 5.73 -15.94 -5.99
C SER A 140 4.85 -16.63 -4.93
N MET A 141 4.47 -15.88 -3.88
CA MET A 141 3.58 -16.33 -2.83
C MET A 141 2.11 -16.04 -3.16
N GLY A 142 1.78 -15.48 -4.33
CA GLY A 142 0.41 -15.16 -4.74
C GLY A 142 -0.18 -13.95 -4.04
N VAL A 143 0.65 -13.02 -3.55
CA VAL A 143 0.22 -11.76 -2.93
C VAL A 143 0.41 -10.61 -3.92
N VAL A 144 -0.62 -9.78 -4.10
CA VAL A 144 -0.55 -8.57 -4.92
C VAL A 144 0.34 -7.55 -4.21
N VAL A 145 1.27 -6.93 -4.94
CA VAL A 145 2.25 -6.00 -4.40
C VAL A 145 2.15 -4.62 -5.06
N GLY A 146 2.25 -3.57 -4.23
CA GLY A 146 2.31 -2.18 -4.63
C GLY A 146 3.50 -1.46 -4.00
N VAL A 147 3.76 -0.24 -4.44
CA VAL A 147 4.83 0.61 -3.92
C VAL A 147 4.25 1.87 -3.31
N TYR A 148 4.66 2.18 -2.08
CA TYR A 148 4.51 3.50 -1.49
C TYR A 148 5.82 4.27 -1.60
N THR A 149 5.76 5.50 -2.12
CA THR A 149 6.91 6.40 -2.17
C THR A 149 6.49 7.83 -2.54
N ASN A 150 7.47 8.71 -2.67
CA ASN A 150 7.35 10.00 -3.34
C ASN A 150 8.59 10.26 -4.21
N TYR A 151 8.61 11.36 -4.95
CA TYR A 151 9.72 11.67 -5.87
C TYR A 151 11.08 11.70 -5.18
N ASN A 152 11.17 12.34 -4.00
CA ASN A 152 12.44 12.51 -3.29
C ASN A 152 12.96 11.19 -2.73
N ASN A 153 12.06 10.36 -2.20
CA ASN A 153 12.41 9.02 -1.74
C ASN A 153 12.86 8.15 -2.90
N TRP A 154 12.06 8.06 -3.97
CA TRP A 154 12.38 7.28 -5.16
C TRP A 154 13.72 7.67 -5.78
N ALA A 155 13.91 8.97 -6.06
CA ALA A 155 15.13 9.47 -6.67
C ALA A 155 16.37 9.18 -5.81
N SER A 156 16.25 9.27 -4.47
CA SER A 156 17.35 9.01 -3.54
C SER A 156 17.65 7.52 -3.34
N ILE A 157 16.65 6.64 -3.48
CA ILE A 157 16.80 5.22 -3.19
C ILE A 157 17.23 4.45 -4.43
N VAL A 158 16.55 4.67 -5.56
CA VAL A 158 16.73 3.85 -6.78
C VAL A 158 17.20 4.66 -7.99
N GLY A 159 17.27 5.98 -7.87
CA GLY A 159 17.49 6.89 -9.00
C GLY A 159 16.20 7.18 -9.76
N ALA A 160 15.98 8.45 -10.09
CA ALA A 160 14.71 8.95 -10.62
C ALA A 160 14.22 8.26 -11.91
N GLY A 161 15.15 7.75 -12.73
CA GLY A 161 14.84 7.10 -14.01
C GLY A 161 14.61 5.59 -13.93
N TRP A 162 14.71 4.96 -12.75
CA TRP A 162 14.51 3.52 -12.64
C TRP A 162 13.02 3.16 -12.74
N THR A 163 12.70 2.19 -13.59
CA THR A 163 11.32 1.77 -13.92
C THR A 163 11.04 0.29 -13.62
N GLY A 164 11.92 -0.39 -12.88
CA GLY A 164 11.90 -1.85 -12.71
C GLY A 164 10.61 -2.43 -12.10
N VAL A 165 9.81 -1.61 -11.42
CA VAL A 165 8.50 -1.98 -10.84
C VAL A 165 7.38 -1.03 -11.30
N SER A 166 7.55 -0.38 -12.46
CA SER A 166 6.57 0.56 -13.03
C SER A 166 5.21 -0.06 -13.37
N ASN A 167 5.12 -1.39 -13.44
CA ASN A 167 3.88 -2.13 -13.63
C ASN A 167 3.11 -2.39 -12.33
N LYS A 168 3.62 -1.95 -11.17
CA LYS A 168 2.95 -2.12 -9.87
C LYS A 168 2.07 -0.92 -9.53
N ALA A 169 1.09 -1.14 -8.66
CA ALA A 169 0.27 -0.06 -8.13
C ALA A 169 1.14 0.94 -7.34
N LEU A 170 0.77 2.22 -7.41
CA LEU A 170 1.50 3.31 -6.76
C LEU A 170 0.62 3.98 -5.71
N TRP A 171 1.06 3.95 -4.46
CA TRP A 171 0.55 4.77 -3.37
C TRP A 171 1.51 5.96 -3.21
N TRP A 172 1.13 7.11 -3.78
CA TRP A 172 2.00 8.27 -3.89
C TRP A 172 1.79 9.28 -2.77
N ALA A 173 2.84 9.57 -2.00
CA ALA A 173 2.77 10.57 -0.94
C ALA A 173 2.95 11.99 -1.49
N THR A 174 1.99 12.86 -1.22
CA THR A 174 2.10 14.31 -1.45
C THR A 174 1.37 15.04 -0.34
N TYR A 175 2.11 15.88 0.39
CA TYR A 175 1.56 16.68 1.49
C TYR A 175 1.42 18.12 1.02
N ASN A 176 0.18 18.56 0.83
CA ASN A 176 -0.15 19.91 0.34
C ASN A 176 -0.45 20.90 1.49
N GLY A 177 -0.39 20.45 2.75
CA GLY A 177 -0.69 21.27 3.92
C GLY A 177 -2.16 21.71 4.02
N LEU A 178 -3.03 21.17 3.16
CA LEU A 178 -4.47 21.35 3.24
C LEU A 178 -5.02 20.19 4.05
N ASN A 179 -5.74 20.47 5.14
CA ASN A 179 -6.43 19.43 5.89
C ASN A 179 -7.45 18.76 4.96
N ALA A 180 -7.56 17.44 5.07
CA ALA A 180 -8.64 16.70 4.41
C ALA A 180 -9.94 16.98 5.19
N ASP A 181 -10.65 18.02 4.77
CA ASP A 181 -12.00 18.36 5.24
C ASP A 181 -13.06 17.64 4.39
#